data_AF-A0AAD5WFB8-F1
#
_entry.id   AF-A0AAD5WFB8-F1
#
_cell.length_a   1.000
_cell.length_b   1.000
_cell.length_c   1.000
_cell.angle_alpha   90.00
_cell.angle_beta   90.00
_cell.angle_gamma   90.00
#
_symmetry.space_group_name_H-M   'P 1'
#
loop_
_entity.id
_entity.type
_entity.pdbx_description
1 polymer ?
#
loop_
_entity_poly.entity_id
_entity_poly.type
_entity_poly.pdbx_seq_one_letter_code
_entity_poly.pdbx_strand_id
1 'polypeptide(L)'
;MRRLFLLFILLVGYVVIIDSRGGRRGGKGKGKNNLQFAQVAEFSLIHTQLADNRSAHIVTGSHFSQSFRLGYKLIMICKAKGDPRPTIKWYKESAELHPKHNIHYYEKPIDDDMLWSKLEIDPATMGDQGVYACVANNEHGVMAKNFKVEYSY
;
A
#
# COMPACT_ATOMS: atom_id res chain seq x y z
N MET A 1 -32.19 -57.87 14.77
CA MET A 1 -31.66 -57.54 13.43
C MET A 1 -32.35 -56.33 12.74
N ARG A 2 -32.88 -55.34 13.49
CA ARG A 2 -33.49 -54.10 12.91
C ARG A 2 -32.70 -52.81 13.18
N ARG A 3 -31.64 -52.87 14.00
CA ARG A 3 -30.81 -51.69 14.35
C ARG A 3 -29.66 -51.41 13.38
N LEU A 4 -29.21 -52.40 12.59
CA LEU A 4 -28.19 -52.19 11.54
C LEU A 4 -28.75 -51.54 10.27
N PHE A 5 -30.05 -51.73 9.96
CA PHE A 5 -30.66 -51.21 8.72
C PHE A 5 -30.93 -49.69 8.77
N LEU A 6 -31.16 -49.13 9.97
CA LEU A 6 -31.40 -47.69 10.15
C LEU A 6 -30.13 -46.83 10.00
N LEU A 7 -28.96 -47.40 10.31
CA LEU A 7 -27.67 -46.71 10.14
C LEU A 7 -27.25 -46.62 8.67
N PHE A 8 -27.70 -47.56 7.84
CA PHE A 8 -27.41 -47.55 6.40
C PHE A 8 -28.23 -46.49 5.65
N ILE A 9 -29.49 -46.25 6.06
CA ILE A 9 -30.36 -45.22 5.44
C ILE A 9 -29.91 -43.80 5.82
N LEU A 10 -29.35 -43.60 7.02
CA LEU A 10 -28.81 -42.29 7.43
C LEU A 10 -27.52 -41.89 6.70
N LEU A 11 -26.70 -42.86 6.27
CA LEU A 11 -25.47 -42.59 5.51
C LEU A 11 -25.75 -42.30 4.02
N VAL A 12 -26.75 -42.95 3.43
CA VAL A 12 -27.13 -42.70 2.02
C VAL A 12 -27.85 -41.35 1.86
N GLY A 13 -28.55 -40.88 2.91
CA GLY A 13 -29.14 -39.54 2.93
C GLY A 13 -28.11 -38.39 3.00
N TYR A 14 -26.85 -38.68 3.36
CA TYR A 14 -25.83 -37.65 3.54
C TYR A 14 -25.07 -37.31 2.24
N VAL A 15 -25.17 -38.13 1.19
CA VAL A 15 -24.25 -38.06 0.03
C VAL A 15 -24.88 -37.49 -1.25
N VAL A 16 -26.20 -37.26 -1.34
CA VAL A 16 -26.84 -36.87 -2.62
C VAL A 16 -27.84 -35.72 -2.47
N ILE A 17 -27.38 -34.50 -2.15
CA ILE A 17 -28.00 -33.25 -2.64
C ILE A 17 -26.91 -32.16 -2.82
N ILE A 18 -26.18 -32.25 -3.93
CA ILE A 18 -25.66 -31.14 -4.74
C ILE A 18 -26.58 -31.17 -5.98
N ASP A 19 -27.25 -30.16 -6.53
CA ASP A 19 -27.12 -28.70 -6.65
C ASP A 19 -28.50 -28.16 -7.09
N SER A 20 -28.84 -26.90 -6.77
CA SER A 20 -29.40 -25.93 -7.74
C SER A 20 -30.01 -24.68 -7.07
N ARG A 21 -29.30 -23.56 -7.29
CA ARG A 21 -29.81 -22.22 -7.62
C ARG A 21 -30.58 -21.40 -6.56
N GLY A 22 -29.95 -20.30 -6.13
CA GLY A 22 -30.69 -19.07 -5.81
C GLY A 22 -29.96 -18.05 -4.95
N GLY A 23 -29.48 -16.96 -5.55
CA GLY A 23 -29.65 -15.61 -4.97
C GLY A 23 -28.54 -15.05 -4.06
N ARG A 24 -27.80 -14.08 -4.60
CA ARG A 24 -26.74 -13.26 -3.99
C ARG A 24 -27.28 -12.23 -2.98
N ARG A 25 -26.49 -11.95 -1.93
CA ARG A 25 -25.89 -10.61 -1.62
C ARG A 25 -25.03 -10.71 -0.34
N GLY A 26 -23.89 -11.38 -0.45
CA GLY A 26 -22.79 -11.22 0.51
C GLY A 26 -22.09 -9.89 0.25
N GLY A 27 -22.12 -9.01 1.24
CA GLY A 27 -21.39 -7.74 1.24
C GLY A 27 -19.92 -7.96 0.93
N LYS A 28 -19.49 -7.34 -0.17
CA LYS A 28 -18.16 -7.39 -0.79
C LYS A 28 -17.07 -7.09 0.24
N GLY A 29 -16.19 -8.06 0.48
CA GLY A 29 -14.94 -7.84 1.20
C GLY A 29 -14.15 -6.71 0.52
N LYS A 30 -13.99 -5.58 1.22
CA LYS A 30 -12.97 -4.58 0.90
C LYS A 30 -11.67 -5.07 1.52
N GLY A 31 -10.91 -5.84 0.77
CA GLY A 31 -9.65 -6.41 1.24
C GLY A 31 -8.96 -7.13 0.10
N LYS A 32 -8.35 -6.35 -0.79
CA LYS A 32 -7.47 -6.68 -1.92
C LYS A 32 -7.25 -5.33 -2.60
N ASN A 33 -6.19 -4.60 -2.29
CA ASN A 33 -5.02 -4.48 -3.17
C ASN A 33 -3.74 -4.01 -2.44
N ASN A 34 -3.70 -4.01 -1.11
CA ASN A 34 -2.64 -3.30 -0.39
C ASN A 34 -1.32 -4.10 -0.27
N LEU A 35 -1.34 -5.41 -0.55
CA LEU A 35 -0.13 -6.24 -0.55
C LEU A 35 0.71 -6.11 -1.83
N GLN A 36 0.15 -5.59 -2.93
CA GLN A 36 0.85 -5.58 -4.21
C GLN A 36 1.86 -4.42 -4.33
N PHE A 37 1.64 -3.28 -3.65
CA PHE A 37 2.49 -2.09 -3.75
C PHE A 37 3.71 -2.10 -2.82
N ALA A 38 3.63 -2.76 -1.67
CA ALA A 38 4.77 -2.97 -0.79
C ALA A 38 5.91 -3.72 -1.48
N GLN A 39 5.53 -4.76 -2.24
CA GLN A 39 6.45 -5.56 -3.05
C GLN A 39 6.98 -4.78 -4.26
N VAL A 40 6.28 -3.74 -4.71
CA VAL A 40 6.74 -2.84 -5.78
C VAL A 40 7.93 -1.98 -5.34
N ALA A 41 8.05 -1.66 -4.05
CA ALA A 41 9.23 -0.94 -3.56
C ALA A 41 10.51 -1.78 -3.72
N GLU A 42 10.44 -3.08 -3.41
CA GLU A 42 11.53 -4.03 -3.63
C GLU A 42 11.75 -4.30 -5.14
N PHE A 43 10.68 -4.41 -5.92
CA PHE A 43 10.74 -4.67 -7.36
C PHE A 43 11.29 -3.48 -8.17
N SER A 44 11.01 -2.24 -7.75
CA SER A 44 11.50 -1.02 -8.43
C SER A 44 13.02 -0.89 -8.44
N LEU A 45 13.73 -1.55 -7.51
CA LEU A 45 15.18 -1.57 -7.44
C LEU A 45 15.83 -2.49 -8.50
N ILE A 46 15.06 -3.38 -9.14
CA ILE A 46 15.56 -4.44 -10.03
C ILE A 46 15.39 -4.06 -11.53
N HIS A 47 14.50 -3.13 -11.88
CA HIS A 47 14.11 -2.85 -13.28
C HIS A 47 14.43 -1.44 -13.79
N THR A 48 15.66 -0.99 -13.63
CA THR A 48 16.12 0.32 -14.16
C THR A 48 16.28 0.35 -15.69
N GLN A 49 16.29 -0.81 -16.38
CA GLN A 49 16.83 -0.88 -17.75
C GLN A 49 15.81 -0.83 -18.91
N LEU A 50 14.51 -0.66 -18.66
CA LEU A 50 13.49 -0.49 -19.73
C LEU A 50 12.36 0.49 -19.34
N ALA A 51 12.63 1.48 -18.48
CA ALA A 51 11.61 2.45 -18.11
C ALA A 51 11.26 3.31 -19.34
N ASP A 52 10.01 3.23 -19.80
CA ASP A 52 9.41 4.18 -20.74
C ASP A 52 9.80 5.60 -20.28
N ASN A 53 10.23 6.48 -21.19
CA ASN A 53 10.63 7.84 -20.83
C ASN A 53 9.48 8.64 -20.19
N ARG A 54 8.24 8.17 -20.41
CA ARG A 54 7.01 8.65 -19.79
C ARG A 54 6.73 8.07 -18.41
N SER A 55 7.43 7.01 -18.00
CA SER A 55 7.25 6.35 -16.70
C SER A 55 7.43 7.33 -15.53
N ALA A 56 6.63 7.10 -14.49
CA ALA A 56 6.80 7.76 -13.22
C ALA A 56 8.22 7.53 -12.69
N HIS A 57 8.92 8.61 -12.36
CA HIS A 57 10.21 8.55 -11.70
C HIS A 57 10.32 9.62 -10.60
N ILE A 58 10.96 9.27 -9.51
CA ILE A 58 11.15 10.15 -8.35
C ILE A 58 12.40 11.00 -8.58
N VAL A 59 12.18 12.29 -8.81
CA VAL A 59 13.25 13.27 -9.08
C VAL A 59 13.91 13.76 -7.79
N THR A 60 13.12 13.87 -6.72
CA THR A 60 13.63 14.31 -5.42
C THR A 60 12.84 13.60 -4.32
N GLY A 61 13.51 13.25 -3.23
CA GLY A 61 12.84 12.76 -2.04
C GLY A 61 13.73 12.93 -0.83
N SER A 62 13.17 12.76 0.36
CA SER A 62 13.89 12.80 1.63
C SER A 62 15.16 11.93 1.64
N HIS A 63 16.03 12.21 2.61
CA HIS A 63 17.24 11.43 2.82
C HIS A 63 16.88 9.97 3.14
N PHE A 64 17.73 9.02 2.72
CA PHE A 64 17.48 7.58 2.91
C PHE A 64 17.42 7.17 4.38
N SER A 65 17.96 8.01 5.28
CA SER A 65 17.89 7.88 6.73
C SER A 65 17.65 9.24 7.38
N GLN A 66 16.67 9.35 8.26
CA GLN A 66 16.27 10.59 8.93
C GLN A 66 15.97 10.34 10.41
N SER A 67 16.46 11.22 11.29
CA SER A 67 16.06 11.20 12.70
C SER A 67 14.92 12.16 13.00
N PHE A 68 14.11 11.85 14.01
CA PHE A 68 13.07 12.75 14.52
C PHE A 68 13.05 12.82 16.06
N ARG A 69 12.51 13.92 16.59
CA ARG A 69 12.33 14.12 18.03
C ARG A 69 10.88 13.84 18.42
N LEU A 70 10.68 13.16 19.54
CA LEU A 70 9.36 12.86 20.07
C LEU A 70 8.58 14.15 20.39
N GLY A 71 7.29 14.19 20.07
CA GLY A 71 6.43 15.35 20.27
C GLY A 71 6.57 16.47 19.23
N TYR A 72 7.54 16.37 18.30
CA TYR A 72 7.72 17.32 17.20
C TYR A 72 7.20 16.74 15.88
N LYS A 73 7.24 17.56 14.82
CA LYS A 73 6.86 17.16 13.46
C LYS A 73 7.91 16.25 12.83
N LEU A 74 7.48 15.10 12.32
CA LEU A 74 8.25 14.28 11.38
C LEU A 74 7.76 14.60 9.96
N ILE A 75 8.67 15.00 9.08
CA ILE A 75 8.35 15.44 7.72
C ILE A 75 9.18 14.66 6.70
N MET A 76 8.50 14.06 5.73
CA MET A 76 9.09 13.45 4.55
C MET A 76 8.51 14.07 3.28
N ILE A 77 9.35 14.23 2.25
CA ILE A 77 8.96 14.82 0.97
C ILE A 77 9.32 13.91 -0.19
N CYS A 78 8.52 13.97 -1.25
CA CYS A 78 8.74 13.23 -2.48
C CYS A 78 8.25 14.09 -3.67
N LYS A 79 9.04 14.14 -4.74
CA LYS A 79 8.76 14.87 -5.97
C LYS A 79 8.96 13.90 -7.12
N ALA A 80 7.90 13.67 -7.89
CA ALA A 80 7.90 12.74 -9.00
C ALA A 80 7.51 13.43 -10.30
N LYS A 81 8.04 12.92 -11.40
CA LYS A 81 7.77 13.36 -12.77
C LYS A 81 7.36 12.16 -13.63
N GLY A 82 6.51 12.39 -14.62
CA GLY A 82 6.04 11.37 -15.57
C GLY A 82 4.94 11.95 -16.44
N ASP A 83 4.68 11.33 -17.59
CA ASP A 83 3.67 11.78 -18.55
C ASP A 83 2.80 10.59 -18.97
N PRO A 84 1.61 10.39 -18.38
CA PRO A 84 0.86 11.33 -17.54
C PRO A 84 1.48 11.56 -16.16
N ARG A 85 1.15 12.72 -15.56
CA ARG A 85 1.60 13.11 -14.21
C ARG A 85 1.43 11.96 -13.22
N PRO A 86 2.46 11.64 -12.43
CA PRO A 86 2.39 10.57 -11.46
C PRO A 86 1.49 10.93 -10.28
N THR A 87 0.88 9.90 -9.71
CA THR A 87 0.30 9.91 -8.36
C THR A 87 1.37 9.52 -7.35
N ILE A 88 1.33 10.08 -6.13
CA ILE A 88 2.24 9.70 -5.05
C ILE A 88 1.44 9.12 -3.88
N LYS A 89 1.89 7.97 -3.37
CA LYS A 89 1.36 7.34 -2.16
C LYS A 89 2.47 7.08 -1.16
N TRP A 90 2.13 7.17 0.12
CA TRP A 90 3.06 6.93 1.22
C TRP A 90 2.76 5.60 1.90
N TYR A 91 3.81 4.89 2.29
CA TYR A 91 3.75 3.61 2.99
C TYR A 91 4.66 3.64 4.21
N LYS A 92 4.29 2.90 5.25
CA LYS A 92 5.16 2.52 6.37
C LYS A 92 5.15 1.02 6.47
N GLU A 93 6.33 0.39 6.38
CA GLU A 93 6.49 -1.06 6.58
C GLU A 93 5.47 -1.87 5.76
N SER A 94 5.35 -1.56 4.46
CA SER A 94 4.42 -2.20 3.52
C SER A 94 2.94 -1.81 3.64
N ALA A 95 2.53 -1.09 4.69
CA ALA A 95 1.16 -0.61 4.82
C ALA A 95 0.99 0.78 4.20
N GLU A 96 0.02 0.94 3.29
CA GLU A 96 -0.37 2.25 2.78
C GLU A 96 -0.82 3.12 3.95
N LEU A 97 -0.20 4.28 4.09
CA LEU A 97 -0.63 5.25 5.07
C LEU A 97 -1.89 5.94 4.54
N HIS A 98 -2.85 6.18 5.42
CA HIS A 98 -4.00 7.04 5.14
C HIS A 98 -4.02 8.21 6.12
N PRO A 99 -4.62 9.35 5.74
CA PRO A 99 -4.73 10.47 6.65
C PRO A 99 -5.49 10.03 7.91
N LYS A 100 -4.96 10.41 9.07
CA LYS A 100 -5.58 10.17 10.39
C LYS A 100 -5.25 11.36 11.29
N HIS A 101 -5.67 11.31 12.55
CA HIS A 101 -5.53 12.44 13.49
C HIS A 101 -4.14 13.09 13.46
N ASN A 102 -3.06 12.30 13.43
CA ASN A 102 -1.68 12.78 13.50
C ASN A 102 -0.91 12.63 12.18
N ILE A 103 -1.58 12.24 11.07
CA ILE A 103 -0.93 12.04 9.76
C ILE A 103 -1.65 12.87 8.70
N HIS A 104 -0.87 13.71 8.02
CA HIS A 104 -1.37 14.65 7.01
C HIS A 104 -0.59 14.53 5.70
N TYR A 105 -1.31 14.71 4.58
CA TYR A 105 -0.74 14.80 3.25
C TYR A 105 -0.93 16.19 2.68
N TYR A 106 0.10 16.65 1.98
CA TYR A 106 0.05 17.87 1.20
C TYR A 106 0.59 17.57 -0.18
N GLU A 107 -0.24 17.77 -1.19
CA GLU A 107 0.13 17.58 -2.59
C GLU A 107 0.07 18.90 -3.33
N LYS A 108 1.07 19.13 -4.18
CA LYS A 108 1.17 20.32 -5.01
C LYS A 108 1.63 19.92 -6.42
N PRO A 109 0.75 20.05 -7.43
CA PRO A 109 1.16 20.03 -8.83
C PRO A 109 2.19 21.15 -9.07
N ILE A 110 3.35 20.82 -9.64
CA ILE A 110 4.38 21.83 -9.96
C ILE A 110 4.23 22.29 -11.41
N ASP A 111 4.18 21.35 -12.36
CA ASP A 111 4.03 21.60 -13.81
C ASP A 111 2.86 20.78 -14.36
N ASP A 112 2.86 20.32 -15.62
CA ASP A 112 1.85 19.39 -16.17
C ASP A 112 2.16 17.92 -15.89
N ASP A 113 3.44 17.59 -15.74
CA ASP A 113 3.97 16.23 -15.64
C ASP A 113 4.58 15.92 -14.25
N MET A 114 4.43 16.84 -13.29
CA MET A 114 5.20 16.82 -12.05
C MET A 114 4.36 17.03 -10.78
N LEU A 115 4.52 16.16 -9.79
CA LEU A 115 3.82 16.24 -8.51
C LEU A 115 4.82 16.30 -7.35
N TRP A 116 4.59 17.21 -6.41
CA TRP A 116 5.25 17.23 -5.11
C TRP A 116 4.29 16.81 -4.02
N SER A 117 4.75 15.96 -3.10
CA SER A 117 3.98 15.44 -1.97
C SER A 117 4.81 15.51 -0.69
N LYS A 118 4.16 15.91 0.40
CA LYS A 118 4.71 15.91 1.76
C LYS A 118 3.84 15.06 2.68
N LEU A 119 4.49 14.13 3.37
CA LEU A 119 3.95 13.41 4.51
C LEU A 119 4.40 14.12 5.79
N GLU A 120 3.43 14.50 6.62
CA GLU A 120 3.67 15.12 7.92
C GLU A 120 3.02 14.26 9.01
N ILE A 121 3.79 13.91 10.03
CA ILE A 121 3.32 13.25 11.25
C ILE A 121 3.53 14.21 12.43
N ASP A 122 2.43 14.61 13.08
CA ASP A 122 2.44 15.62 14.14
C ASP A 122 1.32 15.36 15.18
N PRO A 123 1.63 15.15 16.46
CA PRO A 123 2.97 14.96 17.02
C PRO A 123 3.56 13.59 16.66
N ALA A 124 4.87 13.51 16.45
CA ALA A 124 5.57 12.25 16.25
C ALA A 124 5.75 11.49 17.57
N THR A 125 5.57 10.18 17.51
CA THR A 125 5.62 9.23 18.61
C THR A 125 6.67 8.16 18.36
N MET A 126 7.02 7.38 19.39
CA MET A 126 7.97 6.26 19.23
C MET A 126 7.52 5.24 18.17
N GLY A 127 6.20 5.07 17.98
CA GLY A 127 5.63 4.15 16.99
C GLY A 127 5.79 4.61 15.54
N ASP A 128 6.21 5.85 15.32
CA ASP A 128 6.45 6.40 13.98
C ASP A 128 7.85 6.07 13.47
N GLN A 129 8.71 5.43 14.27
CA GLN A 129 9.95 4.80 13.78
C GLN A 129 9.61 3.66 12.80
N GLY A 130 10.43 3.53 11.75
CA GLY A 130 10.29 2.46 10.77
C GLY A 130 10.85 2.81 9.40
N VAL A 131 10.55 1.97 8.41
CA VAL A 131 10.88 2.22 7.00
C VAL A 131 9.64 2.76 6.29
N TYR A 132 9.75 3.95 5.76
CA TYR A 132 8.74 4.59 4.93
C TYR A 132 9.09 4.44 3.46
N ALA A 133 8.09 4.49 2.60
CA ALA A 133 8.29 4.59 1.16
C ALA A 133 7.36 5.65 0.55
N CYS A 134 7.89 6.44 -0.37
CA CYS A 134 7.03 7.11 -1.35
C CYS A 134 7.00 6.30 -2.63
N VAL A 135 5.81 6.07 -3.16
CA VAL A 135 5.58 5.31 -4.39
C VAL A 135 4.94 6.26 -5.40
N ALA A 136 5.65 6.52 -6.49
CA ALA A 136 5.19 7.29 -7.62
C ALA A 136 4.69 6.35 -8.73
N ASN A 137 3.46 6.55 -9.19
CA ASN A 137 2.80 5.66 -10.15
C ASN A 137 2.10 6.45 -11.26
N ASN A 138 2.32 6.04 -12.51
CA ASN A 138 1.47 6.38 -13.64
C ASN A 138 1.21 5.13 -14.50
N GLU A 139 0.55 5.28 -15.65
CA GLU A 139 0.20 4.14 -16.50
C GLU A 139 1.42 3.46 -17.17
N HIS A 140 2.55 4.15 -17.24
CA HIS A 140 3.77 3.68 -17.88
C HIS A 140 4.74 2.99 -16.92
N GLY A 141 4.60 3.22 -15.61
CA GLY A 141 5.41 2.54 -14.63
C GLY A 141 5.29 3.07 -13.21
N VAL A 142 6.07 2.43 -12.34
CA VAL A 142 6.08 2.70 -10.90
C VAL A 142 7.52 2.80 -10.42
N MET A 143 7.77 3.79 -9.57
CA MET A 143 9.04 3.94 -8.88
C MET A 143 8.80 4.18 -7.40
N ALA A 144 9.63 3.59 -6.54
CA ALA A 144 9.56 3.81 -5.11
C ALA A 144 10.91 4.31 -4.55
N LYS A 145 10.86 5.06 -3.46
CA LYS A 145 12.04 5.43 -2.68
C LYS A 145 11.77 5.18 -1.20
N ASN A 146 12.67 4.44 -0.57
CA ASN A 146 12.59 4.10 0.85
C ASN A 146 13.35 5.11 1.72
N PHE A 147 12.81 5.36 2.91
CA PHE A 147 13.37 6.26 3.92
C PHE A 147 13.34 5.55 5.28
N LYS A 148 14.51 5.33 5.87
CA LYS A 148 14.61 4.85 7.25
C LYS A 148 14.40 6.03 8.18
N VAL A 149 13.51 5.88 9.16
CA VAL A 149 13.20 6.93 10.13
C VAL A 149 13.39 6.39 11.53
N GLU A 150 14.21 7.05 12.35
CA GLU A 150 14.55 6.64 13.72
C GLU A 150 14.36 7.81 14.69
N TYR A 151 13.86 7.56 15.90
CA TYR A 151 13.76 8.65 16.87
C TYR A 151 15.09 8.89 17.57
N SER A 152 15.35 10.14 17.95
CA SER A 152 16.47 10.55 18.80
C SER A 152 15.94 11.14 20.10
N TYR A 153 16.62 10.84 21.21
CA TYR A 153 16.36 11.43 22.53
C TYR A 153 16.78 12.90 22.60
#